data_AF-A0A6H1Q3S8-F1
#
_entry.id   AF-A0A6H1Q3S8-F1
#
_cell.length_a   1.000
_cell.length_b   1.000
_cell.length_c   1.000
_cell.angle_alpha   90.00
_cell.angle_beta   90.00
_cell.angle_gamma   90.00
#
_symmetry.space_group_name_H-M   'P 1'
#
loop_
_entity.id
_entity.type
_entity.pdbx_description
1 polymer ?
#
loop_
_entity_poly.entity_id
_entity_poly.type
_entity_poly.pdbx_seq_one_letter_code
_entity_poly.pdbx_strand_id
1 'polypeptide(L)'
;MKRVISIVILSLLINIHFIEFAHAISGSVFRPFKQLFKIFKGPADDVIKNSGKIKEEAFSGIKKKSINEGAAGPAQESLVLEKIGIESHLSEFRSLKDSNRTAYIKRLKSKNSRLKPQDFLEDNLLDIFDDNSSSENSIFKTYIIANWIGKIYRSSDYFNKPAYEEKMLLVCSNIDQVFYFSLFMEKEPKRAFLANHKEFKNNKTLLAQELVIIEDNDDVKIMSTMPVNNNKWPSHYFTIYKDQNFYYDRSNSGYVAPEAIKNKVLNNPMGKNNCSKATNNGLL
;
A
#
# COMPACT_ATOMS: atom_id res chain seq x y z
N MET A 1 24.74 6.69 58.76
CA MET A 1 23.26 6.51 58.72
C MET A 1 22.53 7.49 57.79
N LYS A 2 22.81 8.80 57.81
CA LYS A 2 22.12 9.79 56.94
C LYS A 2 22.26 9.55 55.43
N ARG A 3 23.41 9.02 54.96
CA ARG A 3 23.63 8.72 53.52
C ARG A 3 22.90 7.47 53.02
N VAL A 4 22.62 6.49 53.89
CA VAL A 4 21.91 5.26 53.51
C VAL A 4 20.41 5.51 53.39
N ILE A 5 19.86 6.33 54.29
CA ILE A 5 18.45 6.76 54.26
C ILE A 5 18.14 7.56 52.98
N SER A 6 19.09 8.40 52.53
CA SER A 6 18.92 9.19 51.30
C SER A 6 18.86 8.33 50.03
N ILE A 7 19.58 7.20 49.98
CA ILE A 7 19.58 6.29 48.83
C ILE A 7 18.28 5.47 48.77
N VAL A 8 17.76 5.05 49.93
CA VAL A 8 16.47 4.35 50.01
C VAL A 8 15.31 5.26 49.59
N ILE A 9 15.30 6.53 50.04
CA ILE A 9 14.26 7.50 49.65
C ILE A 9 14.35 7.83 48.15
N LEU A 10 15.56 7.96 47.58
CA LEU A 10 15.74 8.22 46.16
C LEU A 10 15.30 7.01 45.29
N SER A 11 15.51 5.77 45.77
CA SER A 11 15.03 4.56 45.10
C SER A 11 13.51 4.38 45.15
N LEU A 12 12.85 4.91 46.20
CA LEU A 12 11.39 4.90 46.31
C LEU A 12 10.73 5.92 45.37
N LEU A 13 11.36 7.09 45.14
CA LEU A 13 10.81 8.14 44.28
C LEU A 13 10.88 7.81 42.78
N ILE A 14 11.79 6.95 42.34
CA ILE A 14 11.91 6.53 40.93
C ILE A 14 10.80 5.54 40.52
N ASN A 15 10.13 4.89 41.48
CA ASN A 15 9.04 3.95 41.20
C ASN A 15 7.63 4.58 41.09
N ILE A 16 7.46 5.89 41.33
CA ILE A 16 6.12 6.53 41.40
C ILE A 16 5.86 7.48 40.21
N HIS A 17 6.73 7.48 39.19
CA HIS A 17 6.54 8.25 37.96
C HIS A 17 6.38 7.41 36.67
N PHE A 18 6.02 6.13 36.81
CA PHE A 18 5.63 5.26 35.69
C PHE A 18 4.27 4.59 35.91
N ILE A 19 3.25 5.36 36.23
CA ILE A 19 1.87 4.88 36.21
C ILE A 19 1.02 5.87 35.40
N GLU A 20 0.22 5.28 34.49
CA GLU A 20 -0.76 5.83 33.53
C GLU A 20 -0.25 5.99 32.08
N PHE A 21 -0.71 5.26 31.05
CA PHE A 21 -1.90 4.41 30.90
C PHE A 21 -1.56 3.07 30.22
N ALA A 22 -1.60 1.98 30.98
CA ALA A 22 -1.81 0.65 30.40
C ALA A 22 -3.30 0.51 30.09
N HIS A 23 -3.71 0.75 28.84
CA HIS A 23 -4.98 0.22 28.38
C HIS A 23 -4.85 -1.29 28.23
N ALA A 24 -5.28 -2.00 29.28
CA ALA A 24 -5.65 -3.40 29.18
C ALA A 24 -6.76 -3.52 28.13
N ILE A 25 -6.39 -3.87 26.91
CA ILE A 25 -7.31 -4.53 25.99
C ILE A 25 -7.58 -5.87 26.65
N SER A 26 -8.75 -5.97 27.27
CA SER A 26 -9.26 -7.21 27.83
C SER A 26 -9.17 -8.30 26.77
N GLY A 27 -8.61 -9.44 27.16
CA GLY A 27 -8.51 -10.62 26.32
C GLY A 27 -9.88 -11.04 25.81
N SER A 28 -10.18 -10.69 24.56
CA SER A 28 -11.22 -11.35 23.78
C SER A 28 -10.54 -12.28 22.81
N VAL A 29 -10.46 -13.55 23.22
CA VAL A 29 -10.38 -14.76 22.41
C VAL A 29 -10.26 -14.49 20.90
N PHE A 30 -9.03 -14.57 20.38
CA PHE A 30 -8.79 -14.80 18.96
C PHE A 30 -9.49 -16.11 18.58
N ARG A 31 -10.72 -16.03 18.08
CA ARG A 31 -11.27 -17.08 17.24
C ARG A 31 -10.56 -16.95 15.90
N PRO A 32 -9.77 -17.93 15.45
CA PRO A 32 -9.25 -17.89 14.09
C PRO A 32 -10.44 -17.82 13.13
N PHE A 33 -10.30 -17.03 12.07
CA PHE A 33 -11.18 -16.90 10.92
C PHE A 33 -11.41 -18.27 10.24
N LYS A 34 -12.07 -19.21 10.92
CA LYS A 34 -12.42 -20.55 10.43
C LYS A 34 -13.91 -20.63 10.08
N GLN A 35 -14.69 -19.63 10.49
CA GLN A 35 -16.14 -19.61 10.32
C GLN A 35 -16.58 -18.94 9.01
N LEU A 36 -15.81 -17.98 8.46
CA LEU A 36 -16.04 -17.46 7.10
C LEU A 36 -15.72 -18.51 6.00
N PHE A 37 -14.82 -19.47 6.26
CA PHE A 37 -14.49 -20.52 5.29
C PHE A 37 -15.47 -21.71 5.25
N LYS A 38 -16.45 -21.78 6.16
CA LYS A 38 -17.45 -22.87 6.16
C LYS A 38 -18.66 -22.61 5.26
N ILE A 39 -18.84 -21.39 4.74
CA ILE A 39 -20.01 -21.03 3.91
C ILE A 39 -19.77 -21.32 2.42
N PHE A 40 -18.53 -21.58 1.98
CA PHE A 40 -18.18 -21.82 0.58
C PHE A 40 -17.80 -23.28 0.26
N LYS A 41 -18.40 -24.26 0.96
CA LYS A 41 -18.38 -25.67 0.56
C LYS A 41 -19.79 -26.18 0.33
N GLY A 42 -20.39 -25.78 -0.79
CA GLY A 42 -21.52 -26.45 -1.41
C GLY A 42 -21.15 -26.76 -2.86
N PRO A 43 -21.57 -27.89 -3.43
CA PRO A 43 -21.32 -28.19 -4.83
C PRO A 43 -22.04 -27.16 -5.71
N ALA A 44 -21.33 -26.70 -6.75
CA ALA A 44 -21.87 -25.83 -7.77
C ALA A 44 -22.92 -26.59 -8.59
N ASP A 45 -24.18 -26.38 -8.27
CA ASP A 45 -25.29 -26.26 -9.21
C ASP A 45 -26.53 -25.82 -8.42
N ASP A 46 -27.32 -24.93 -9.03
CA ASP A 46 -28.47 -24.23 -8.46
C ASP A 46 -28.16 -23.16 -7.39
N VAL A 47 -28.07 -21.89 -7.85
CA VAL A 47 -28.75 -20.69 -7.29
C VAL A 47 -28.29 -19.48 -8.10
N ILE A 48 -28.75 -19.40 -9.37
CA ILE A 48 -28.91 -18.13 -10.08
C ILE A 48 -30.40 -17.85 -10.10
N LYS A 49 -30.90 -17.23 -9.01
CA LYS A 49 -32.20 -16.52 -8.91
C LYS A 49 -32.42 -16.12 -7.43
N ASN A 50 -31.83 -15.01 -7.00
CA ASN A 50 -32.30 -14.11 -5.91
C ASN A 50 -31.22 -13.16 -5.34
N SER A 51 -30.29 -12.65 -6.15
CA SER A 51 -29.27 -11.67 -5.72
C SER A 51 -29.79 -10.24 -5.47
N GLY A 52 -31.11 -10.03 -5.47
CA GLY A 52 -31.74 -8.71 -5.38
C GLY A 52 -32.22 -8.25 -3.99
N LYS A 53 -32.32 -9.14 -2.98
CA LYS A 53 -33.02 -8.82 -1.72
C LYS A 53 -32.19 -8.85 -0.42
N ILE A 54 -30.89 -9.15 -0.47
CA ILE A 54 -30.05 -9.25 0.75
C ILE A 54 -29.37 -7.92 1.13
N LYS A 55 -29.48 -6.86 0.32
CA LYS A 55 -28.64 -5.65 0.45
C LYS A 55 -29.05 -4.65 1.56
N GLU A 56 -30.27 -4.66 2.08
CA GLU A 56 -30.72 -3.61 3.02
C GLU A 56 -30.69 -4.00 4.51
N GLU A 57 -30.85 -5.28 4.86
CA GLU A 57 -31.00 -5.66 6.27
C GLU A 57 -29.67 -5.80 7.04
N ALA A 58 -28.52 -5.88 6.35
CA ALA A 58 -27.20 -5.99 6.98
C ALA A 58 -26.59 -4.65 7.43
N PHE A 59 -27.21 -3.50 7.09
CA PHE A 59 -26.63 -2.17 7.33
C PHE A 59 -27.29 -1.34 8.44
N SER A 60 -28.34 -1.84 9.10
CA SER A 60 -29.06 -1.08 10.14
C SER A 60 -28.43 -1.18 11.55
N GLY A 61 -27.44 -2.05 11.76
CA GLY A 61 -26.90 -2.39 13.08
C GLY A 61 -25.69 -1.58 13.59
N ILE A 62 -25.02 -0.78 12.75
CA ILE A 62 -23.80 -0.07 13.16
C ILE A 62 -24.18 1.24 13.86
N LYS A 63 -24.59 1.13 15.14
CA LYS A 63 -24.68 2.29 16.03
C LYS A 63 -23.29 2.89 16.24
N LYS A 64 -23.17 4.18 15.91
CA LYS A 64 -22.06 5.09 16.20
C LYS A 64 -21.51 4.86 17.61
N LYS A 65 -20.33 4.24 17.70
CA LYS A 65 -19.40 4.41 18.82
C LYS A 65 -18.15 5.03 18.22
N SER A 66 -17.74 6.16 18.79
CA SER A 66 -16.58 6.97 18.40
C SER A 66 -15.34 6.09 18.18
N ILE A 67 -14.91 5.99 16.92
CA ILE A 67 -13.68 5.32 16.51
C ILE A 67 -12.57 6.37 16.63
N ASN A 68 -11.57 6.10 17.46
CA ASN A 68 -10.33 6.86 17.45
C ASN A 68 -9.71 6.78 16.04
N GLU A 69 -9.53 7.93 15.42
CA GLU A 69 -8.99 8.11 14.07
C GLU A 69 -7.49 7.81 14.08
N GLY A 70 -7.02 6.89 13.23
CA GLY A 70 -5.58 6.62 13.10
C GLY A 70 -5.17 5.27 12.50
N ALA A 71 -6.08 4.31 12.33
CA ALA A 71 -5.77 3.08 11.61
C ALA A 71 -7.03 2.58 10.89
N ALA A 72 -6.88 2.15 9.64
CA ALA A 72 -7.93 1.40 8.97
C ALA A 72 -8.20 0.14 9.79
N GLY A 73 -9.38 0.04 10.39
CA GLY A 73 -9.75 -1.12 11.17
C GLY A 73 -9.93 -2.37 10.28
N PRO A 74 -9.97 -3.57 10.88
CA PRO A 74 -10.20 -4.85 10.18
C PRO A 74 -11.42 -4.86 9.24
N ALA A 75 -12.38 -3.97 9.48
CA ALA A 75 -13.56 -3.77 8.65
C ALA A 75 -13.23 -3.27 7.23
N GLN A 76 -12.26 -2.37 7.07
CA GLN A 76 -11.91 -1.81 5.76
C GLN A 76 -11.19 -2.84 4.89
N GLU A 77 -10.26 -3.59 5.47
CA GLU A 77 -9.56 -4.68 4.80
C GLU A 77 -10.51 -5.77 4.32
N SER A 78 -11.48 -6.13 5.15
CA SER A 78 -12.52 -7.10 4.81
C SER A 78 -13.38 -6.63 3.63
N LEU A 79 -13.79 -5.35 3.63
CA LEU A 79 -14.56 -4.76 2.52
C LEU A 79 -13.76 -4.72 1.21
N VAL A 80 -12.46 -4.44 1.30
CA VAL A 80 -11.56 -4.45 0.13
C VAL A 80 -11.45 -5.86 -0.45
N LEU A 81 -11.20 -6.86 0.40
CA LEU A 81 -11.12 -8.27 -0.03
C LEU A 81 -12.44 -8.79 -0.60
N GLU A 82 -13.58 -8.42 -0.02
CA GLU A 82 -14.91 -8.76 -0.53
C GLU A 82 -15.12 -8.22 -1.95
N LYS A 83 -14.78 -6.95 -2.19
CA LYS A 83 -14.91 -6.30 -3.50
C LYS A 83 -13.96 -6.86 -4.56
N ILE A 84 -12.75 -7.29 -4.16
CA ILE A 84 -11.75 -7.80 -5.10
C ILE A 84 -11.99 -9.28 -5.42
N GLY A 85 -12.39 -10.06 -4.42
CA GLY A 85 -12.47 -11.52 -4.45
C GLY A 85 -11.16 -12.17 -3.99
N ILE A 86 -11.30 -13.23 -3.17
CA ILE A 86 -10.17 -13.96 -2.55
C ILE A 86 -9.25 -14.56 -3.61
N GLU A 87 -9.79 -15.16 -4.67
CA GLU A 87 -8.99 -15.79 -5.73
C GLU A 87 -8.11 -14.78 -6.47
N SER A 88 -8.66 -13.59 -6.74
CA SER A 88 -7.93 -12.50 -7.39
C SER A 88 -6.78 -12.01 -6.50
N HIS A 89 -7.06 -11.78 -5.20
CA HIS A 89 -6.03 -11.43 -4.22
C HIS A 89 -4.91 -12.48 -4.15
N LEU A 90 -5.27 -13.77 -4.00
CA LEU A 90 -4.31 -14.86 -3.91
C LEU A 90 -3.48 -15.02 -5.18
N SER A 91 -4.09 -14.80 -6.36
CA SER A 91 -3.40 -14.84 -7.65
C SER A 91 -2.31 -13.76 -7.75
N GLU A 92 -2.60 -12.54 -7.31
CA GLU A 92 -1.59 -11.45 -7.28
C GLU A 92 -0.53 -11.69 -6.20
N PHE A 93 -0.92 -12.16 -5.01
CA PHE A 93 0.01 -12.48 -3.94
C PHE A 93 1.01 -13.58 -4.35
N ARG A 94 0.51 -14.71 -4.86
CA ARG A 94 1.35 -15.81 -5.37
C ARG A 94 2.17 -15.40 -6.58
N SER A 95 1.60 -14.56 -7.47
CA SER A 95 2.37 -13.97 -8.57
C SER A 95 3.66 -13.35 -8.09
N LEU A 96 3.59 -12.56 -7.02
CA LEU A 96 4.76 -11.93 -6.46
C LEU A 96 5.63 -12.96 -5.75
N LYS A 97 5.09 -13.68 -4.77
CA LYS A 97 5.89 -14.52 -3.87
C LYS A 97 6.59 -15.69 -4.56
N ASP A 98 5.97 -16.29 -5.56
CA ASP A 98 6.46 -17.55 -6.14
C ASP A 98 7.37 -17.34 -7.36
N SER A 99 7.49 -16.10 -7.85
CA SER A 99 8.33 -15.77 -9.01
C SER A 99 9.64 -15.11 -8.61
N ASN A 100 10.69 -15.23 -9.44
CA ASN A 100 11.84 -14.32 -9.34
C ASN A 100 11.55 -13.00 -10.08
N ARG A 101 12.38 -11.97 -9.88
CA ARG A 101 12.22 -10.64 -10.50
C ARG A 101 12.02 -10.69 -12.01
N THR A 102 12.86 -11.41 -12.75
CA THR A 102 12.79 -11.49 -14.21
C THR A 102 11.49 -12.16 -14.69
N ALA A 103 11.10 -13.28 -14.08
CA ALA A 103 9.86 -13.97 -14.41
C ALA A 103 8.63 -13.10 -14.10
N TYR A 104 8.67 -12.35 -12.99
CA TYR A 104 7.60 -11.44 -12.60
C TYR A 104 7.41 -10.31 -13.61
N ILE A 105 8.50 -9.65 -14.03
CA ILE A 105 8.43 -8.56 -15.00
C ILE A 105 7.92 -9.09 -16.34
N LYS A 106 8.39 -10.26 -16.80
CA LYS A 106 7.86 -10.90 -18.02
C LYS A 106 6.35 -11.14 -17.93
N ARG A 107 5.84 -11.57 -16.76
CA ARG A 107 4.40 -11.73 -16.52
C ARG A 107 3.65 -10.39 -16.53
N LEU A 108 4.21 -9.34 -15.91
CA LEU A 108 3.59 -8.01 -15.94
C LEU A 108 3.50 -7.48 -17.38
N LYS A 109 4.55 -7.69 -18.18
CA LYS A 109 4.56 -7.39 -19.62
C LYS A 109 3.45 -8.12 -20.36
N SER A 110 3.26 -9.41 -20.12
CA SER A 110 2.19 -10.17 -20.79
C SER A 110 0.78 -9.73 -20.38
N LYS A 111 0.58 -9.18 -19.18
CA LYS A 111 -0.70 -8.58 -18.78
C LYS A 111 -1.03 -7.31 -19.57
N ASN A 112 -0.03 -6.69 -20.19
CA ASN A 112 -0.19 -5.42 -20.86
C ASN A 112 0.33 -5.50 -22.31
N SER A 113 -0.53 -6.00 -23.20
CA SER A 113 -0.24 -6.18 -24.64
C SER A 113 0.11 -4.89 -25.40
N ARG A 114 -0.02 -3.72 -24.75
CA ARG A 114 0.32 -2.41 -25.31
C ARG A 114 1.71 -1.90 -24.91
N LEU A 115 2.38 -2.54 -23.95
CA LEU A 115 3.71 -2.11 -23.54
C LEU A 115 4.77 -2.61 -24.52
N LYS A 116 5.55 -1.66 -25.02
CA LYS A 116 6.79 -1.97 -25.73
C LYS A 116 7.84 -2.36 -24.68
N PRO A 117 8.89 -3.13 -25.05
CA PRO A 117 9.99 -3.46 -24.15
C PRO A 117 10.61 -2.24 -23.45
N GLN A 118 10.54 -1.06 -24.08
CA GLN A 118 11.00 0.24 -23.58
C GLN A 118 10.20 0.80 -22.39
N ASP A 119 8.95 0.37 -22.18
CA ASP A 119 8.09 0.89 -21.10
C ASP A 119 8.41 0.24 -19.73
N PHE A 120 9.28 -0.76 -19.70
CA PHE A 120 9.86 -1.31 -18.48
C PHE A 120 11.34 -0.95 -18.41
N LEU A 121 11.79 -0.49 -17.24
CA LEU A 121 13.14 0.02 -16.99
C LEU A 121 14.14 -1.14 -16.78
N GLU A 122 13.93 -2.26 -17.47
CA GLU A 122 14.52 -3.57 -17.17
C GLU A 122 16.06 -3.48 -17.11
N ASP A 123 16.65 -2.71 -18.03
CA ASP A 123 18.08 -2.38 -18.06
C ASP A 123 18.38 -0.86 -17.98
N ASN A 124 17.35 -0.01 -18.17
CA ASN A 124 17.49 1.43 -18.46
C ASN A 124 17.50 2.37 -17.26
N LEU A 125 17.29 1.93 -16.01
CA LEU A 125 17.14 2.93 -14.92
C LEU A 125 18.44 3.71 -14.69
N LEU A 126 19.61 3.11 -14.90
CA LEU A 126 20.90 3.82 -14.90
C LEU A 126 21.11 4.61 -16.19
N ASP A 127 20.81 4.00 -17.35
CA ASP A 127 20.92 4.65 -18.66
C ASP A 127 20.00 5.89 -18.80
N ILE A 128 18.87 5.94 -18.08
CA ILE A 128 17.98 7.11 -18.00
C ILE A 128 18.72 8.34 -17.47
N PHE A 129 19.68 8.18 -16.57
CA PHE A 129 20.48 9.27 -16.01
C PHE A 129 21.74 9.56 -16.82
N ASP A 130 22.22 8.63 -17.63
CA ASP A 130 23.39 8.82 -18.51
C ASP A 130 23.02 9.47 -19.86
N ASP A 131 21.75 9.40 -20.25
CA ASP A 131 21.28 9.91 -21.54
C ASP A 131 21.05 11.44 -21.50
N ASN A 132 22.08 12.21 -21.90
CA ASN A 132 22.09 13.66 -22.11
C ASN A 132 21.14 14.15 -23.24
N SER A 133 20.13 13.37 -23.62
CA SER A 133 19.23 13.70 -24.71
C SER A 133 18.19 14.74 -24.26
N SER A 134 18.17 15.86 -25.00
CA SER A 134 17.40 17.09 -24.79
C SER A 134 15.88 16.94 -24.96
N SER A 135 15.28 15.87 -24.42
CA SER A 135 13.83 15.66 -24.45
C SER A 135 13.15 16.36 -23.27
N GLU A 136 11.91 16.84 -23.44
CA GLU A 136 11.11 17.55 -22.43
C GLU A 136 10.91 16.74 -21.13
N ASN A 137 11.15 15.42 -21.17
CA ASN A 137 11.15 14.52 -20.00
C ASN A 137 12.42 14.64 -19.12
N SER A 138 13.47 15.34 -19.58
CA SER A 138 14.73 15.52 -18.84
C SER A 138 14.52 16.15 -17.46
N ILE A 139 13.59 17.10 -17.33
CA ILE A 139 13.31 17.76 -16.05
C ILE A 139 12.64 16.79 -15.07
N PHE A 140 11.72 15.93 -15.52
CA PHE A 140 11.10 14.98 -14.61
C PHE A 140 12.11 13.96 -14.06
N LYS A 141 13.09 13.56 -14.87
CA LYS A 141 14.14 12.62 -14.45
C LYS A 141 14.92 13.11 -13.23
N THR A 142 15.08 14.42 -13.04
CA THR A 142 15.80 14.98 -11.87
C THR A 142 15.10 14.72 -10.53
N TYR A 143 13.82 14.35 -10.56
CA TYR A 143 13.07 14.01 -9.35
C TYR A 143 13.12 12.52 -9.00
N ILE A 144 13.61 11.67 -9.91
CA ILE A 144 13.62 10.23 -9.71
C ILE A 144 14.75 9.85 -8.76
N ILE A 145 14.40 9.13 -7.70
CA ILE A 145 15.34 8.54 -6.74
C ILE A 145 15.64 7.11 -7.18
N ALA A 146 16.70 6.92 -7.94
CA ALA A 146 17.10 5.62 -8.46
C ALA A 146 17.52 4.62 -7.37
N ASN A 147 18.22 5.12 -6.35
CA ASN A 147 18.84 4.36 -5.25
C ASN A 147 17.97 4.34 -3.97
N TRP A 148 16.65 4.39 -4.13
CA TRP A 148 15.71 4.31 -3.02
C TRP A 148 15.84 2.96 -2.29
N ILE A 149 15.59 2.95 -0.98
CA ILE A 149 15.82 1.77 -0.12
C ILE A 149 14.56 1.28 0.58
N GLY A 150 13.46 2.02 0.47
CA GLY A 150 12.16 1.65 1.03
C GLY A 150 12.10 1.98 2.51
N LYS A 151 12.55 3.18 2.88
CA LYS A 151 12.70 3.63 4.28
C LYS A 151 11.42 3.42 5.09
N ILE A 152 10.27 3.88 4.59
CA ILE A 152 8.97 3.68 5.25
C ILE A 152 8.66 2.21 5.60
N TYR A 153 9.14 1.25 4.80
CA TYR A 153 8.83 -0.16 5.02
C TYR A 153 9.70 -0.80 6.09
N ARG A 154 10.79 -0.13 6.48
CA ARG A 154 11.68 -0.51 7.57
C ARG A 154 11.34 0.23 8.86
N SER A 155 11.02 1.53 8.77
CA SER A 155 10.72 2.38 9.92
C SER A 155 9.30 2.22 10.45
N SER A 156 8.33 1.87 9.60
CA SER A 156 6.93 1.74 9.99
C SER A 156 6.71 0.54 10.91
N ASP A 157 6.11 0.80 12.07
CA ASP A 157 5.58 -0.23 12.98
C ASP A 157 4.50 -1.10 12.35
N TYR A 158 3.97 -0.73 11.19
CA TYR A 158 2.97 -1.50 10.47
C TYR A 158 3.61 -2.36 9.38
N PHE A 159 4.28 -1.74 8.41
CA PHE A 159 4.81 -2.47 7.25
C PHE A 159 5.94 -3.45 7.65
N ASN A 160 6.66 -3.15 8.73
CA ASN A 160 7.70 -4.00 9.29
C ASN A 160 7.16 -5.12 10.20
N LYS A 161 5.84 -5.30 10.33
CA LYS A 161 5.23 -6.41 11.11
C LYS A 161 4.72 -7.53 10.21
N PRO A 162 4.90 -8.82 10.56
CA PRO A 162 5.63 -9.32 11.73
C PRO A 162 7.16 -9.18 11.60
N ALA A 163 7.66 -9.03 10.38
CA ALA A 163 9.04 -8.71 10.07
C ALA A 163 9.11 -7.99 8.72
N TYR A 164 10.24 -7.33 8.46
CA TYR A 164 10.58 -6.74 7.17
C TYR A 164 10.60 -7.81 6.08
N GLU A 165 10.07 -7.47 4.91
CA GLU A 165 10.07 -8.32 3.73
C GLU A 165 10.81 -7.61 2.58
N GLU A 166 11.84 -8.26 2.06
CA GLU A 166 12.58 -7.76 0.88
C GLU A 166 11.75 -7.80 -0.41
N LYS A 167 10.61 -8.49 -0.38
CA LYS A 167 9.66 -8.56 -1.48
C LYS A 167 8.25 -8.43 -0.93
N MET A 168 7.58 -7.33 -1.22
CA MET A 168 6.34 -6.95 -0.55
C MET A 168 5.25 -6.64 -1.57
N LEU A 169 4.03 -7.12 -1.31
CA LEU A 169 2.83 -6.73 -2.05
C LEU A 169 2.00 -5.82 -1.15
N LEU A 170 1.69 -4.62 -1.61
CA LEU A 170 0.79 -3.69 -0.95
C LEU A 170 -0.53 -3.63 -1.70
N VAL A 171 -1.62 -3.60 -0.95
CA VAL A 171 -2.97 -3.40 -1.47
C VAL A 171 -3.46 -2.09 -0.91
N CYS A 172 -3.41 -1.07 -1.76
CA CYS A 172 -3.82 0.27 -1.42
C CYS A 172 -5.21 0.55 -2.00
N SER A 173 -6.07 1.18 -1.21
CA SER A 173 -7.45 1.40 -1.62
C SER A 173 -7.93 2.79 -1.25
N ASN A 174 -8.84 3.29 -2.07
CA ASN A 174 -9.75 4.37 -1.71
C ASN A 174 -11.19 3.84 -1.83
N ILE A 175 -12.18 4.72 -1.76
CA ILE A 175 -13.59 4.32 -1.75
C ILE A 175 -14.02 3.49 -2.99
N ASP A 176 -13.42 3.72 -4.15
CA ASP A 176 -13.83 3.13 -5.43
C ASP A 176 -12.71 2.50 -6.25
N GLN A 177 -11.47 2.51 -5.77
CA GLN A 177 -10.32 1.97 -6.46
C GLN A 177 -9.43 1.15 -5.53
N VAL A 178 -8.81 0.13 -6.10
CA VAL A 178 -7.80 -0.72 -5.47
C VAL A 178 -6.58 -0.77 -6.37
N PHE A 179 -5.41 -0.60 -5.78
CA PHE A 179 -4.10 -0.65 -6.40
C PHE A 179 -3.26 -1.74 -5.74
N TYR A 180 -2.68 -2.61 -6.57
CA TYR A 180 -1.70 -3.59 -6.12
C TYR A 180 -0.31 -3.06 -6.47
N PHE A 181 0.52 -2.81 -5.45
CA PHE A 181 1.91 -2.41 -5.63
C PHE A 181 2.86 -3.53 -5.25
N SER A 182 3.71 -3.92 -6.19
CA SER A 182 4.75 -4.92 -5.97
C SER A 182 6.10 -4.24 -5.79
N LEU A 183 6.74 -4.53 -4.66
CA LEU A 183 8.02 -3.96 -4.28
C LEU A 183 9.08 -5.05 -4.27
N PHE A 184 10.14 -4.85 -5.04
CA PHE A 184 11.32 -5.70 -5.11
C PHE A 184 12.50 -4.96 -4.50
N MET A 185 12.73 -5.22 -3.22
CA MET A 185 13.82 -4.65 -2.42
C MET A 185 14.98 -5.64 -2.19
N GLU A 186 14.88 -6.87 -2.69
CA GLU A 186 15.88 -7.95 -2.54
C GLU A 186 17.22 -7.66 -3.23
N LYS A 187 17.21 -6.95 -4.38
CA LYS A 187 18.40 -6.73 -5.21
C LYS A 187 18.45 -5.30 -5.72
N GLU A 188 19.65 -4.75 -5.81
CA GLU A 188 19.85 -3.48 -6.52
C GLU A 188 19.77 -3.66 -8.05
N PRO A 189 19.38 -2.60 -8.77
CA PRO A 189 18.58 -1.49 -8.25
C PRO A 189 17.19 -1.97 -7.78
N LYS A 190 16.65 -1.38 -6.70
CA LYS A 190 15.30 -1.70 -6.21
C LYS A 190 14.23 -1.30 -7.24
N ARG A 191 13.12 -2.04 -7.26
CA ARG A 191 12.06 -1.87 -8.28
C ARG A 191 10.67 -1.83 -7.66
N ALA A 192 9.80 -0.96 -8.16
CA ALA A 192 8.41 -0.84 -7.72
C ALA A 192 7.49 -0.92 -8.93
N PHE A 193 6.38 -1.64 -8.81
CA PHE A 193 5.44 -1.84 -9.92
C PHE A 193 4.01 -1.60 -9.48
N LEU A 194 3.22 -0.98 -10.35
CA LEU A 194 1.77 -1.15 -10.31
C LEU A 194 1.47 -2.50 -10.95
N ALA A 195 1.12 -3.49 -10.12
CA ALA A 195 0.89 -4.86 -10.56
C ALA A 195 -0.52 -5.09 -11.11
N ASN A 196 -1.48 -4.40 -10.53
CA ASN A 196 -2.88 -4.43 -10.92
C ASN A 196 -3.63 -3.20 -10.38
N HIS A 197 -4.72 -2.83 -11.03
CA HIS A 197 -5.62 -1.78 -10.60
C HIS A 197 -7.07 -2.17 -10.89
N LYS A 198 -7.97 -1.92 -9.95
CA LYS A 198 -9.41 -2.16 -10.11
C LYS A 198 -10.18 -0.92 -9.71
N GLU A 199 -10.93 -0.34 -10.66
CA GLU A 199 -11.86 0.76 -10.42
C GLU A 199 -13.30 0.24 -10.51
N PHE A 200 -14.08 0.40 -9.44
CA PHE A 200 -15.41 -0.22 -9.31
C PHE A 200 -16.54 0.60 -9.97
N LYS A 201 -16.32 1.88 -10.30
CA LYS A 201 -17.36 2.74 -10.87
C LYS A 201 -17.31 2.81 -12.40
N ASN A 202 -16.15 3.17 -12.97
CA ASN A 202 -16.04 3.48 -14.40
C ASN A 202 -15.28 2.41 -15.20
N ASN A 203 -14.81 1.33 -14.55
CA ASN A 203 -13.98 0.27 -15.15
C ASN A 203 -12.72 0.78 -15.88
N LYS A 204 -12.27 2.02 -15.63
CA LYS A 204 -11.02 2.53 -16.19
C LYS A 204 -9.87 1.90 -15.42
N THR A 205 -9.08 1.11 -16.12
CA THR A 205 -7.98 0.37 -15.49
C THR A 205 -6.65 1.00 -15.87
N LEU A 206 -5.90 1.49 -14.88
CA LEU A 206 -4.49 1.75 -15.07
C LEU A 206 -3.79 0.42 -15.34
N LEU A 207 -3.01 0.40 -16.41
CA LEU A 207 -2.34 -0.81 -16.81
C LEU A 207 -1.15 -1.10 -15.90
N ALA A 208 -0.82 -2.39 -15.78
CA ALA A 208 0.37 -2.83 -15.07
C ALA A 208 1.62 -2.21 -15.70
N GLN A 209 2.49 -1.64 -14.87
CA GLN A 209 3.68 -0.90 -15.31
C GLN A 209 4.68 -0.74 -14.17
N GLU A 210 5.91 -0.40 -14.51
CA GLU A 210 6.91 0.03 -13.53
C GLU A 210 6.64 1.46 -13.04
N LEU A 211 6.90 1.69 -11.76
CA LEU A 211 6.77 2.99 -11.12
C LEU A 211 8.15 3.52 -10.75
N VAL A 212 8.30 4.84 -10.85
CA VAL A 212 9.49 5.53 -10.37
C VAL A 212 9.22 6.12 -8.99
N ILE A 213 10.27 6.25 -8.20
CA ILE A 213 10.20 6.80 -6.85
C ILE A 213 10.63 8.25 -6.91
N ILE A 214 9.82 9.17 -6.36
CA ILE A 214 10.17 10.59 -6.27
C ILE A 214 10.38 11.07 -4.83
N GLU A 215 9.97 10.27 -3.84
CA GLU A 215 10.21 10.51 -2.41
C GLU A 215 10.35 9.18 -1.68
N ASP A 216 11.37 9.04 -0.82
CA ASP A 216 11.65 7.86 0.00
C ASP A 216 12.26 8.29 1.34
N ASN A 217 11.41 8.72 2.27
CA ASN A 217 11.79 9.07 3.64
C ASN A 217 11.14 8.13 4.66
N ASP A 218 11.29 8.38 5.96
CA ASP A 218 10.80 7.48 7.01
C ASP A 218 9.29 7.58 7.26
N ASP A 219 8.66 8.67 6.80
CA ASP A 219 7.25 8.97 7.02
C ASP A 219 6.39 8.77 5.77
N VAL A 220 6.95 8.99 4.59
CA VAL A 220 6.25 8.96 3.32
C VAL A 220 7.09 8.38 2.19
N LYS A 221 6.40 7.66 1.30
CA LYS A 221 6.90 7.26 -0.01
C LYS A 221 5.98 7.80 -1.09
N ILE A 222 6.55 8.40 -2.11
CA ILE A 222 5.80 8.86 -3.29
C ILE A 222 6.33 8.13 -4.51
N MET A 223 5.42 7.44 -5.19
CA MET A 223 5.65 6.75 -6.45
C MET A 223 4.87 7.43 -7.57
N SER A 224 5.35 7.36 -8.80
CA SER A 224 4.62 7.87 -9.95
C SER A 224 4.80 6.99 -11.18
N THR A 225 3.90 7.15 -12.14
CA THR A 225 4.15 6.68 -13.50
C THR A 225 5.19 7.57 -14.18
N MET A 226 5.72 7.13 -15.32
CA MET A 226 6.43 8.04 -16.22
C MET A 226 5.43 9.01 -16.89
N PRO A 227 5.88 10.21 -17.30
CA PRO A 227 5.08 11.07 -18.18
C PRO A 227 4.82 10.37 -19.53
N VAL A 228 3.64 10.61 -20.10
CA VAL A 228 3.21 10.06 -21.39
C VAL A 228 2.82 11.18 -22.34
N ASN A 229 2.84 10.94 -23.66
CA ASN A 229 2.32 11.85 -24.69
C ASN A 229 2.92 13.27 -24.64
N ASN A 230 4.24 13.40 -24.47
CA ASN A 230 4.96 14.67 -24.33
C ASN A 230 4.51 15.54 -23.15
N ASN A 231 3.78 14.96 -22.18
CA ASN A 231 3.51 15.68 -20.95
C ASN A 231 4.81 15.88 -20.18
N LYS A 232 4.99 17.09 -19.64
CA LYS A 232 6.13 17.42 -18.78
C LYS A 232 6.14 16.60 -17.50
N TRP A 233 4.96 16.27 -16.96
CA TRP A 233 4.80 15.63 -15.67
C TRP A 233 3.94 14.36 -15.73
N PRO A 234 4.15 13.40 -14.80
CA PRO A 234 3.28 12.26 -14.62
C PRO A 234 1.81 12.62 -14.40
N SER A 235 0.92 11.77 -14.91
CA SER A 235 -0.52 11.87 -14.66
C SER A 235 -0.95 11.19 -13.37
N HIS A 236 -0.10 10.34 -12.78
CA HIS A 236 -0.47 9.48 -11.66
C HIS A 236 0.61 9.50 -10.57
N TYR A 237 0.21 9.90 -9.37
CA TYR A 237 1.05 9.88 -8.17
C TYR A 237 0.38 9.07 -7.07
N PHE A 238 1.18 8.27 -6.38
CA PHE A 238 0.75 7.39 -5.31
C PHE A 238 1.58 7.70 -4.07
N THR A 239 0.93 8.23 -3.04
CA THR A 239 1.55 8.60 -1.77
C THR A 239 1.14 7.60 -0.71
N ILE A 240 2.13 6.98 -0.07
CA ILE A 240 1.96 6.01 1.02
C ILE A 240 2.63 6.56 2.26
N TYR A 241 1.89 6.64 3.36
CA TYR A 241 2.40 7.09 4.64
C TYR A 241 2.74 5.91 5.55
N LYS A 242 3.65 6.12 6.49
CA LYS A 242 4.08 5.09 7.46
C LYS A 242 2.94 4.51 8.29
N ASP A 243 1.85 5.26 8.45
CA ASP A 243 0.65 4.91 9.23
C ASP A 243 -0.46 4.30 8.36
N GLN A 244 -0.10 3.78 7.19
CA GLN A 244 -0.98 3.17 6.18
C GLN A 244 -1.79 4.15 5.35
N ASN A 245 -1.84 5.44 5.68
CA ASN A 245 -2.64 6.37 4.88
C ASN A 245 -2.18 6.33 3.42
N PHE A 246 -3.16 6.42 2.51
CA PHE A 246 -2.93 6.33 1.08
C PHE A 246 -3.60 7.44 0.31
N TYR A 247 -2.86 8.05 -0.61
CA TYR A 247 -3.39 9.05 -1.52
C TYR A 247 -3.02 8.72 -2.96
N TYR A 248 -4.01 8.84 -3.83
CA TYR A 248 -3.85 8.72 -5.26
C TYR A 248 -4.26 10.04 -5.91
N ASP A 249 -3.27 10.73 -6.49
CA ASP A 249 -3.45 11.98 -7.20
C ASP A 249 -3.38 11.72 -8.71
N ARG A 250 -4.49 11.99 -9.39
CA ARG A 250 -4.60 11.89 -10.85
C ARG A 250 -4.69 13.27 -11.47
N SER A 251 -3.73 13.60 -12.34
CA SER A 251 -3.78 14.77 -13.20
C SER A 251 -4.15 14.39 -14.62
N ASN A 252 -5.29 14.88 -15.09
CA ASN A 252 -5.72 14.68 -16.48
C ASN A 252 -5.00 15.62 -17.47
N SER A 253 -4.23 16.59 -16.98
CA SER A 253 -3.69 17.69 -17.79
C SER A 253 -2.17 17.69 -17.91
N GLY A 254 -1.46 16.80 -17.20
CA GLY A 254 0.01 16.72 -17.25
C GLY A 254 0.74 17.91 -16.62
N TYR A 255 0.02 18.78 -15.90
CA TYR A 255 0.56 20.03 -15.32
C TYR A 255 0.95 19.95 -13.84
N VAL A 256 0.78 18.81 -13.18
CA VAL A 256 1.09 18.71 -11.74
C VAL A 256 2.52 18.23 -11.57
N ALA A 257 3.40 19.15 -11.18
CA ALA A 257 4.81 18.87 -10.91
C ALA A 257 4.99 18.03 -9.62
N PRO A 258 6.08 17.24 -9.52
CA PRO A 258 6.42 16.49 -8.31
C PRO A 258 6.44 17.35 -7.04
N GLU A 259 6.92 18.59 -7.11
CA GLU A 259 7.03 19.54 -5.99
C GLU A 259 5.65 19.88 -5.42
N ALA A 260 4.65 20.05 -6.29
CA ALA A 260 3.28 20.31 -5.86
C ALA A 260 2.73 19.13 -5.06
N ILE A 261 3.05 17.90 -5.47
CA ILE A 261 2.69 16.69 -4.72
C ILE A 261 3.42 16.66 -3.38
N LYS A 262 4.74 16.87 -3.37
CA LYS A 262 5.56 16.88 -2.14
C LYS A 262 5.08 17.92 -1.13
N ASN A 263 4.76 19.13 -1.58
CA ASN A 263 4.23 20.19 -0.72
C ASN A 263 2.84 19.87 -0.19
N LYS A 264 2.02 19.15 -0.96
CA LYS A 264 0.68 18.72 -0.54
C LYS A 264 0.74 17.67 0.57
N VAL A 265 1.72 16.77 0.56
CA VAL A 265 1.87 15.69 1.54
C VAL A 265 1.79 16.18 2.99
N LEU A 266 2.42 17.32 3.29
CA LEU A 266 2.44 17.89 4.64
C LEU A 266 1.07 18.32 5.16
N ASN A 267 0.13 18.57 4.25
CA ASN A 267 -1.20 19.11 4.56
C ASN A 267 -2.32 18.12 4.27
N ASN A 268 -1.99 16.89 3.87
CA ASN A 268 -3.02 15.90 3.60
C ASN A 268 -3.72 15.53 4.91
N PRO A 269 -5.06 15.55 4.94
CA PRO A 269 -5.79 15.12 6.13
C PRO A 269 -5.48 13.64 6.42
N MET A 270 -5.61 13.22 7.67
CA MET A 270 -5.67 11.77 7.95
C MET A 270 -6.95 11.21 7.31
N GLY A 271 -6.85 10.09 6.59
CA GLY A 271 -7.81 9.71 5.56
C GLY A 271 -8.46 8.34 5.74
N LYS A 272 -9.55 8.12 4.99
CA LYS A 272 -10.26 6.83 4.87
C LYS A 272 -9.62 5.87 3.87
N ASN A 273 -8.46 6.20 3.32
CA ASN A 273 -7.78 5.43 2.31
C ASN A 273 -6.57 4.78 2.95
N ASN A 274 -6.33 3.51 2.65
CA ASN A 274 -5.31 2.75 3.34
C ASN A 274 -4.49 1.89 2.39
N CYS A 275 -3.26 1.60 2.79
CA CYS A 275 -2.37 0.63 2.20
C CYS A 275 -2.13 -0.49 3.21
N SER A 276 -2.63 -1.67 2.89
CA SER A 276 -2.41 -2.86 3.69
C SER A 276 -1.36 -3.76 3.07
N LYS A 277 -0.64 -4.52 3.89
CA LYS A 277 0.27 -5.54 3.40
C LYS A 277 -0.51 -6.79 3.01
N ALA A 278 -0.32 -7.28 1.80
CA ALA A 278 -0.95 -8.52 1.37
C ALA A 278 -0.23 -9.74 1.97
N THR A 279 -1.03 -10.72 2.37
CA THR A 279 -0.60 -12.03 2.85
C THR A 279 -1.40 -13.14 2.19
N ASN A 280 -0.97 -14.38 2.38
CA ASN A 280 -1.73 -15.56 1.94
C ASN A 280 -3.10 -15.68 2.65
N ASN A 281 -3.30 -15.00 3.77
CA ASN A 281 -4.55 -15.04 4.55
C ASN A 281 -5.46 -13.82 4.30
N GLY A 282 -5.04 -12.86 3.48
CA GLY A 282 -5.78 -11.62 3.23
C GLY A 282 -4.88 -10.40 3.33
N LEU A 283 -5.37 -9.37 4.01
CA LEU A 283 -4.65 -8.12 4.26
C LEU A 283 -4.30 -8.03 5.75
N LEU A 284 -3.13 -7.48 6.03
CA LEU A 284 -2.65 -7.10 7.36
C LEU A 284 -2.38 -5.62 7.36
#